data_AF-U7PAI0-F1
#
_entry.id   AF-U7PAI0-F1
#
_cell.length_a   1.000
_cell.length_b   1.000
_cell.length_c   1.000
_cell.angle_alpha   90.00
_cell.angle_beta   90.00
_cell.angle_gamma   90.00
#
_symmetry.space_group_name_H-M   'P 1'
#
loop_
_entity.id
_entity.type
_entity.pdbx_description
1 polymer ?
#
loop_
_entity_poly.entity_id
_entity_poly.type
_entity_poly.pdbx_seq_one_letter_code
_entity_poly.pdbx_strand_id
1 'polypeptide(L)' 'MTGKPMLAASHLPRLMGRMDLWVHGHVHEPVDLEATGARVIANPGGYPDEFDPPLFSPDLVVEVQHP' A
#
# COMPACT_ATOMS: atom_id res chain seq x y z
N MET A 1 -1.15 -13.16 -16.96
CA MET A 1 -0.95 -14.30 -16.03
C MET A 1 0.55 -14.49 -15.82
N THR A 2 1.15 -13.74 -14.90
CA THR A 2 2.35 -14.11 -14.13
C THR A 2 2.18 -13.42 -12.77
N GLY A 3 2.32 -14.18 -11.69
CA GLY A 3 1.74 -13.89 -10.38
C GLY A 3 2.40 -12.76 -9.58
N LYS A 4 1.59 -12.25 -8.63
CA LYS A 4 1.87 -11.34 -7.49
C LYS A 4 2.09 -9.84 -7.80
N PRO A 5 1.06 -8.96 -7.67
CA PRO A 5 1.36 -7.52 -7.56
C PRO A 5 0.60 -6.72 -6.48
N MET A 6 -0.11 -7.34 -5.54
CA MET A 6 -1.09 -6.63 -4.67
C MET A 6 -1.01 -7.05 -3.17
N LEU A 7 0.19 -7.36 -2.68
CA LEU A 7 0.48 -8.60 -1.95
C LEU A 7 -0.20 -8.94 -0.60
N ALA A 8 -1.14 -8.15 -0.05
CA ALA A 8 -2.22 -8.65 0.83
C ALA A 8 -3.43 -7.68 0.93
N ALA A 9 -3.73 -6.96 -0.15
CA ALA A 9 -4.94 -6.13 -0.25
C ALA A 9 -6.07 -6.85 -1.02
N SER A 10 -7.32 -6.41 -0.80
CA SER A 10 -8.50 -6.95 -1.47
C SER A 10 -8.40 -6.79 -2.99
N HIS A 11 -8.57 -7.84 -3.79
CA HIS A 11 -8.45 -7.75 -5.25
C HIS A 11 -9.55 -6.85 -5.87
N LEU A 12 -9.25 -5.56 -6.14
CA LEU A 12 -10.20 -4.54 -6.61
C LEU A 12 -9.85 -3.93 -7.99
N PRO A 13 -9.61 -4.74 -9.03
CA PRO A 13 -9.12 -4.26 -10.34
C PRO A 13 -10.07 -3.27 -11.03
N ARG A 14 -11.37 -3.31 -10.70
CA ARG A 14 -12.38 -2.42 -11.27
C ARG A 14 -12.28 -0.98 -10.79
N LEU A 15 -11.63 -0.75 -9.64
CA LEU A 15 -11.41 0.56 -9.06
C LEU A 15 -10.08 1.17 -9.49
N MET A 16 -9.14 0.35 -9.97
CA MET A 16 -7.86 0.83 -10.49
C MET A 16 -8.09 1.77 -11.68
N GLY A 17 -7.38 2.90 -11.70
CA GLY A 17 -7.55 3.98 -12.67
C GLY A 17 -8.80 4.85 -12.46
N ARG A 18 -9.56 4.64 -11.38
CA ARG A 18 -10.68 5.52 -10.95
C ARG A 18 -10.40 6.24 -9.63
N MET A 19 -9.25 6.00 -9.04
CA MET A 19 -8.82 6.56 -7.77
C MET A 19 -7.36 6.93 -7.88
N ASP A 20 -6.97 8.04 -7.23
CA ASP A 20 -5.59 8.52 -7.25
C ASP A 20 -4.73 7.82 -6.18
N LEU A 21 -5.34 7.40 -5.06
CA LEU A 21 -4.67 6.75 -3.93
C LEU A 21 -5.54 5.65 -3.30
N TRP A 22 -4.91 4.53 -2.94
CA TRP A 22 -5.47 3.46 -2.14
C TRP A 22 -4.56 3.10 -0.96
N VAL A 23 -5.07 3.35 0.25
CA VAL A 23 -4.42 2.96 1.50
C VAL A 23 -4.99 1.63 1.99
N HIS A 24 -4.14 0.65 2.33
CA HIS A 24 -4.57 -0.64 2.85
C HIS A 24 -3.68 -1.17 3.99
N GLY A 25 -4.14 -2.24 4.66
CA GLY A 25 -3.42 -2.92 5.74
C GLY A 25 -3.17 -4.41 5.45
N HIS A 26 -3.12 -5.22 6.52
CA HIS A 26 -2.99 -6.70 6.53
C HIS A 26 -1.64 -7.29 6.10
N VAL A 27 -0.88 -6.61 5.24
CA VAL A 27 0.40 -7.09 4.68
C VAL A 27 1.56 -7.22 5.66
N HIS A 28 1.55 -6.49 6.79
CA HIS A 28 2.66 -6.34 7.76
C HIS A 28 3.98 -5.80 7.18
N GLU A 29 4.23 -5.96 5.89
CA GLU A 29 5.26 -5.31 5.11
C GLU A 29 4.73 -4.00 4.47
N PRO A 30 5.53 -2.92 4.42
CA PRO A 30 5.16 -1.71 3.70
C PRO A 30 4.92 -1.96 2.21
N VAL A 31 4.00 -1.19 1.64
CA VAL A 31 3.73 -1.18 0.20
C VAL A 31 3.73 0.28 -0.23
N ASP A 32 4.40 0.60 -1.34
CA ASP A 32 4.25 1.87 -2.05
C ASP A 32 4.55 1.61 -3.54
N LEU A 33 3.49 1.49 -4.34
CA LEU A 33 3.59 1.16 -5.76
C LEU A 33 2.50 1.87 -6.56
N GLU A 34 2.72 1.99 -7.87
CA GLU A 34 1.70 2.47 -8.80
C GLU A 34 1.04 1.28 -9.52
N ALA A 35 -0.28 1.24 -9.51
CA ALA A 35 -1.08 0.23 -10.20
C ALA A 35 -2.17 0.90 -11.05
N THR A 36 -1.99 0.87 -12.37
CA THR A 36 -2.97 1.39 -13.35
C THR A 36 -3.43 2.82 -13.00
N GLY A 37 -2.49 3.73 -12.72
CA GLY A 37 -2.76 5.13 -12.40
C GLY A 37 -3.29 5.40 -10.98
N ALA A 38 -3.38 4.39 -10.12
CA ALA A 38 -3.63 4.55 -8.69
C ALA A 38 -2.35 4.27 -7.91
N ARG A 39 -1.99 5.14 -6.97
CA ARG A 39 -0.95 4.82 -5.98
C ARG A 39 -1.53 3.87 -4.93
N VAL A 40 -0.84 2.79 -4.62
CA VAL A 40 -1.24 1.79 -3.62
C VAL A 40 -0.22 1.81 -2.50
N ILE A 41 -0.67 2.10 -1.27
CA ILE A 41 0.20 2.29 -0.12
C ILE A 41 -0.25 1.48 1.11
N ALA A 42 0.70 0.96 1.86
CA ALA A 42 0.51 0.41 3.20
C ALA A 42 1.69 0.81 4.10
N ASN A 43 1.37 1.28 5.31
CA ASN A 43 2.33 1.63 6.35
C ASN A 43 1.96 0.88 7.64
N PRO A 44 2.17 -0.44 7.69
CA PRO A 44 1.70 -1.27 8.79
C PRO A 44 2.56 -1.08 10.04
N GLY A 45 1.89 -1.10 11.21
CA GLY A 45 2.56 -1.14 12.51
C GLY A 45 3.17 -2.51 12.86
N GLY A 46 2.58 -3.60 12.36
CA GLY A 46 2.99 -4.97 12.67
C GLY A 46 2.83 -5.32 14.16
N TYR A 47 3.40 -6.45 14.55
CA TYR A 47 3.59 -6.83 15.96
C TYR A 47 4.89 -6.24 16.51
N PRO A 48 5.02 -6.12 17.86
CA PRO A 48 6.30 -5.80 18.48
C PRO A 48 7.40 -6.77 18.01
N ASP A 49 8.58 -6.22 17.70
CA ASP A 49 9.77 -6.96 17.28
C ASP A 49 9.62 -7.81 16.00
N GLU A 50 8.52 -7.64 15.25
CA GLU A 50 8.33 -8.32 13.96
C GLU A 50 9.36 -7.86 12.91
N PHE A 51 9.73 -6.57 12.97
CA PHE A 51 10.82 -5.99 12.20
C PHE A 51 11.75 -5.19 13.11
N ASP A 52 13.05 -5.38 12.93
CA ASP A 52 14.10 -4.61 13.61
C ASP A 52 15.12 -4.10 12.57
N PRO A 53 15.17 -2.79 12.28
CA PRO A 53 14.33 -1.74 12.87
C PRO A 53 12.85 -1.82 12.44
N PRO A 54 11.91 -1.23 13.21
CA PRO A 54 10.51 -1.13 12.82
C PRO A 54 10.35 -0.46 11.45
N LEU A 55 9.48 -1.02 10.61
CA LEU A 55 9.21 -0.48 9.26
C LEU A 55 8.09 0.56 9.24
N PHE A 56 7.32 0.69 10.33
CA PHE A 56 6.28 1.70 10.47
C PHE A 56 6.87 3.11 10.52
N SER A 57 6.34 4.00 9.69
CA SER A 57 6.70 5.42 9.69
C SER A 57 5.58 6.25 10.33
N PRO A 58 5.73 6.75 11.58
CA PRO A 58 4.66 7.50 12.27
C PRO A 58 4.36 8.85 11.62
N ASP A 59 5.34 9.43 10.92
CA ASP A 59 5.26 10.75 10.31
C ASP A 59 5.03 10.69 8.79
N LEU A 60 4.56 9.55 8.27
CA LEU A 60 4.31 9.37 6.84
C LEU A 60 3.20 10.31 6.36
N VAL A 61 3.59 11.31 5.58
CA VAL A 61 2.69 12.20 4.84
C VAL A 61 2.73 11.82 3.37
N VAL A 62 1.56 11.71 2.74
CA VAL A 62 1.42 11.32 1.35
C VAL A 62 0.70 12.42 0.58
N GLU A 63 1.35 12.98 -0.43
CA GLU A 63 0.69 13.90 -1.36
C GLU A 63 -0.22 13.11 -2.32
N VAL A 64 -1.46 13.58 -2.47
CA VAL A 64 -2.41 13.03 -3.44
C VAL A 64 -2.40 13.92 -4.66
N GLN A 65 -2.09 13.35 -5.81
CA GLN A 65 -2.19 14.07 -7.08
C GLN A 65 -3.64 14.04 -7.53
N HIS A 66 -4.28 15.21 -7.60
CA HIS A 66 -5.55 15.40 -8.27
C HIS A 66 -5.32 16.28 -9.51
N PRO A 67 -5.75 15.86 -10.71
CA PRO A 67 -5.74 16.71 -11.90
C PRO A 67 -6.75 17.87 -11.81
#